data_AF-A0A7S2W122-F1
#
_entry.id   AF-A0A7S2W122-F1
#
_cell.length_a   1.000
_cell.length_b   1.000
_cell.length_c   1.000
_cell.angle_alpha   90.00
_cell.angle_beta   90.00
_cell.angle_gamma   90.00
#
_symmetry.space_group_name_H-M   'P 1'
#
loop_
_entity.id
_entity.type
_entity.pdbx_description
1 polymer ?
#
loop_
_entity_poly.entity_id
_entity_poly.type
_entity_poly.pdbx_seq_one_letter_code
_entity_poly.pdbx_strand_id
1 'polypeptide(L)'
;SMMALSKTLMLFGKEKAVVMRERGRKQYGGLEYLLSKVLAELPLDSLYATVFACCLKYTSNINCSYTVISGIFSLMTVVGASLGFAVGSLTDGVEEAMSVGMPLMVILMSVGLINPGGVDLNEKTPLFIHCLRQASPIK
;
A
#
# COMPACT_ATOMS: atom_id res chain seq x y z
N SER A 1 -0.78 3.93 -0.62
CA SER A 1 -1.84 4.93 -0.37
C SER A 1 -3.07 4.17 0.13
N MET A 2 -3.95 4.82 0.91
CA MET A 2 -5.13 4.15 1.49
C MET A 2 -6.07 3.60 0.40
N MET A 3 -6.22 4.34 -0.70
CA MET A 3 -7.01 3.92 -1.86
C MET A 3 -6.44 2.65 -2.51
N ALA A 4 -5.12 2.59 -2.76
CA ALA A 4 -4.47 1.42 -3.34
C ALA A 4 -4.68 0.16 -2.48
N LEU A 5 -4.52 0.30 -1.15
CA LEU A 5 -4.74 -0.80 -0.22
C LEU A 5 -6.19 -1.33 -0.29
N SER A 6 -7.18 -0.43 -0.25
CA SER A 6 -8.59 -0.84 -0.32
C SER A 6 -8.95 -1.53 -1.65
N LYS A 7 -8.45 -1.00 -2.78
CA LYS A 7 -8.59 -1.59 -4.11
C LYS A 7 -8.01 -3.00 -4.13
N THR A 8 -6.77 -3.16 -3.67
CA THR A 8 -6.07 -4.45 -3.68
C THR A 8 -6.77 -5.48 -2.80
N LEU A 9 -7.20 -5.11 -1.58
CA LEU A 9 -7.92 -6.05 -0.69
C LEU A 9 -9.22 -6.54 -1.32
N MET A 10 -10.00 -5.64 -1.93
CA MET A 10 -11.25 -6.02 -2.60
C MET A 10 -11.00 -6.90 -3.83
N LEU A 11 -10.07 -6.51 -4.70
CA LEU A 11 -9.82 -7.21 -5.95
C LEU A 11 -9.15 -8.57 -5.71
N PHE A 12 -8.15 -8.61 -4.85
CA PHE A 12 -7.45 -9.84 -4.48
C PHE A 12 -8.38 -10.83 -3.78
N GLY A 13 -9.21 -10.37 -2.84
CA GLY A 13 -10.16 -11.25 -2.14
C GLY A 13 -11.20 -11.87 -3.09
N LYS A 14 -11.68 -11.14 -4.10
CA LYS A 14 -12.60 -11.68 -5.12
C LYS A 14 -11.94 -12.74 -6.01
N GLU A 15 -10.68 -12.51 -6.40
CA GLU A 15 -9.95 -13.44 -7.27
C GLU A 15 -9.41 -14.66 -6.53
N LYS A 16 -9.17 -14.57 -5.21
CA LYS A 16 -8.57 -15.64 -4.39
C LYS A 16 -9.28 -16.99 -4.58
N ALA A 17 -10.61 -17.00 -4.62
CA ALA A 17 -11.39 -18.24 -4.80
C ALA A 17 -11.10 -18.94 -6.14
N VAL A 18 -10.97 -18.15 -7.22
CA VAL A 18 -10.65 -18.68 -8.56
C VAL A 18 -9.21 -19.19 -8.58
N VAL A 19 -8.28 -18.42 -8.02
CA VAL A 19 -6.85 -18.77 -7.96
C VAL A 19 -6.63 -20.05 -7.17
N MET A 20 -7.29 -20.23 -6.03
CA MET A 20 -7.20 -21.46 -5.23
C MET A 20 -7.69 -22.67 -6.02
N ARG A 21 -8.78 -22.52 -6.79
CA ARG A 21 -9.32 -23.58 -7.64
C ARG A 21 -8.34 -23.97 -8.76
N GLU A 22 -7.74 -23.00 -9.43
CA GLU A 22 -6.81 -23.23 -10.56
C GLU A 22 -5.45 -23.77 -10.09
N ARG A 23 -4.97 -23.31 -8.93
CA ARG A 23 -3.81 -23.91 -8.25
C ARG A 23 -4.06 -25.34 -7.80
N GLY A 24 -5.27 -25.65 -7.31
CA GLY A 24 -5.67 -27.02 -6.98
C GLY A 24 -5.64 -27.97 -8.20
N ARG A 25 -5.84 -27.44 -9.41
CA ARG A 25 -5.73 -28.15 -10.68
C ARG A 25 -4.31 -28.13 -11.29
N LYS A 26 -3.32 -27.57 -10.57
CA LYS A 26 -1.93 -27.43 -11.02
C LYS A 26 -1.76 -26.67 -12.35
N GLN A 27 -2.64 -25.70 -12.63
CA GLN A 27 -2.56 -24.91 -13.87
C GLN A 27 -1.41 -23.88 -13.85
N TYR A 28 -1.07 -23.35 -12.68
CA TYR A 28 0.05 -22.44 -12.44
C TYR A 28 0.42 -22.39 -10.95
N GLY A 29 1.60 -21.85 -10.65
CA GLY A 29 2.11 -21.63 -9.29
C GLY A 29 1.62 -20.32 -8.65
N GLY A 30 1.73 -20.23 -7.31
CA GLY A 30 1.33 -19.01 -6.60
C GLY A 30 2.20 -17.79 -6.94
N LEU A 31 3.50 -18.01 -7.16
CA LEU A 31 4.44 -16.95 -7.55
C LEU A 31 4.19 -16.45 -8.97
N GLU A 32 3.87 -17.35 -9.90
CA GLU A 32 3.55 -17.00 -11.29
C GLU A 32 2.33 -16.08 -11.37
N TYR A 33 1.29 -16.40 -10.61
CA TYR A 33 0.11 -15.54 -10.48
C TYR A 33 0.45 -14.19 -9.85
N LEU A 34 1.19 -14.18 -8.73
CA LEU A 34 1.49 -12.93 -8.01
C LEU A 34 2.34 -12.00 -8.87
N LEU A 35 3.36 -12.51 -9.56
CA LEU A 35 4.18 -11.73 -10.50
C LEU A 35 3.34 -11.19 -11.66
N SER A 36 2.48 -12.03 -12.25
CA SER A 36 1.61 -11.60 -13.36
C SER A 36 0.65 -10.50 -12.91
N LYS A 37 0.10 -10.61 -11.70
CA LYS A 37 -0.81 -9.62 -11.12
C LYS A 37 -0.10 -8.30 -10.83
N VAL A 38 1.07 -8.35 -10.21
CA VAL A 38 1.88 -7.16 -9.93
C VAL A 38 2.28 -6.46 -11.23
N LEU A 39 2.73 -7.19 -12.25
CA LEU A 39 3.09 -6.61 -13.55
C LEU A 39 1.89 -5.98 -14.27
N ALA A 40 0.69 -6.53 -14.12
CA ALA A 40 -0.52 -5.97 -14.71
C ALA A 40 -1.01 -4.70 -13.97
N GLU A 41 -0.92 -4.67 -12.64
CA GLU A 41 -1.48 -3.58 -11.83
C GLU A 41 -0.53 -2.38 -11.66
N LEU A 42 0.77 -2.61 -11.51
CA LEU A 42 1.76 -1.54 -11.27
C LEU A 42 1.73 -0.39 -12.29
N PRO A 43 1.72 -0.62 -13.62
CA PRO A 43 1.75 0.48 -14.58
C PRO A 43 0.48 1.33 -14.52
N LEU A 44 -0.68 0.69 -14.31
CA LEU A 44 -1.95 1.39 -14.15
C LEU A 44 -1.96 2.23 -12.88
N ASP A 45 -1.52 1.66 -11.75
CA ASP A 45 -1.49 2.35 -10.47
C ASP A 45 -0.50 3.52 -10.46
N SER A 46 0.66 3.37 -11.12
CA SER A 46 1.62 4.46 -11.30
C SER A 46 1.06 5.58 -12.18
N LEU A 47 0.31 5.24 -13.23
CA LEU A 47 -0.33 6.23 -14.10
C LEU A 47 -1.39 7.03 -13.33
N TYR A 48 -2.26 6.36 -12.56
CA TYR A 48 -3.24 7.05 -11.69
C TYR A 48 -2.57 7.93 -10.64
N ALA A 49 -1.50 7.44 -10.00
CA ALA A 49 -0.73 8.21 -9.02
C ALA A 49 -0.07 9.46 -9.65
N THR A 50 0.44 9.33 -10.88
CA THR A 50 1.07 10.44 -11.62
C THR A 50 0.06 11.51 -12.00
N VAL A 51 -1.11 11.11 -12.51
CA VAL A 51 -2.20 12.04 -12.85
C VAL A 51 -2.67 12.79 -11.59
N PHE A 52 -2.87 12.07 -10.48
CA PHE A 52 -3.24 12.68 -9.22
C PHE A 52 -2.18 13.67 -8.71
N ALA A 53 -0.90 13.30 -8.75
CA ALA A 53 0.20 14.17 -8.32
C ALA A 53 0.32 15.43 -9.20
N CYS A 54 0.06 15.31 -10.51
CA CYS A 54 0.04 16.44 -11.43
C CYS A 54 -1.09 17.42 -11.10
N CYS A 55 -2.31 16.92 -10.90
CA CYS A 55 -3.45 17.72 -10.46
C CYS A 55 -3.16 18.43 -9.14
N LEU A 56 -2.63 17.71 -8.15
CA LEU A 56 -2.31 18.26 -6.83
C LEU A 56 -1.26 19.38 -6.91
N LYS A 57 -0.22 19.19 -7.73
CA LYS A 57 0.82 20.21 -7.95
C LYS A 57 0.25 21.46 -8.61
N TYR A 58 -0.68 21.30 -9.56
CA TYR A 58 -1.37 22.42 -10.23
C TYR A 58 -2.25 23.20 -9.25
N THR A 59 -3.00 22.52 -8.38
CA THR A 59 -3.94 23.17 -7.45
C THR A 59 -3.26 23.80 -6.23
N SER A 60 -2.18 23.18 -5.73
CA SER A 60 -1.64 23.49 -4.41
C SER A 60 -0.35 24.32 -4.42
N ASN A 61 0.14 24.74 -5.61
CA ASN A 61 1.33 25.59 -5.79
C ASN A 61 2.57 25.17 -4.95
N ILE A 62 2.75 23.86 -4.75
CA ILE A 62 3.83 23.30 -3.92
C ILE A 62 5.19 23.57 -4.58
N ASN A 63 6.21 24.06 -3.88
CA ASN A 63 7.55 24.29 -4.43
C ASN A 63 8.40 23.01 -4.54
N CYS A 64 7.92 22.01 -5.29
CA CYS A 64 8.63 20.75 -5.55
C CYS A 64 8.60 20.40 -7.04
N SER A 65 9.60 19.68 -7.55
CA SER A 65 9.63 19.23 -8.96
C SER A 65 8.53 18.19 -9.24
N TYR A 66 7.97 18.20 -10.45
CA TYR A 66 6.95 17.25 -10.90
C TYR A 66 7.42 15.78 -10.81
N THR A 67 8.70 15.52 -11.09
CA THR A 67 9.28 14.18 -11.03
C THR A 67 9.33 13.63 -9.61
N VAL A 68 9.67 14.49 -8.64
CA VAL A 68 9.79 14.13 -7.24
C VAL A 68 8.41 13.81 -6.65
N ILE A 69 7.43 14.68 -6.87
CA ILE A 69 6.08 14.47 -6.32
C ILE A 69 5.38 13.25 -6.93
N SER A 70 5.51 13.06 -8.26
CA SER A 70 4.97 11.87 -8.93
C SER A 70 5.67 10.59 -8.48
N GLY A 71 7.00 10.62 -8.32
CA GLY A 71 7.78 9.48 -7.84
C GLY A 71 7.37 9.05 -6.43
N ILE A 72 7.24 10.01 -5.50
CA ILE A 72 6.81 9.75 -4.11
C ILE A 72 5.40 9.15 -4.09
N PHE A 73 4.45 9.73 -4.83
CA PHE A 73 3.08 9.23 -4.87
C PHE A 73 2.98 7.83 -5.50
N SER A 74 3.76 7.58 -6.56
CA SER A 74 3.84 6.26 -7.20
C SER A 74 4.38 5.22 -6.22
N LEU A 75 5.52 5.50 -5.55
CA LEU A 75 6.09 4.60 -4.54
C LEU A 75 5.10 4.32 -3.41
N MET A 76 4.44 5.37 -2.89
CA MET A 76 3.47 5.23 -1.82
C MET A 76 2.29 4.34 -2.25
N THR A 77 1.88 4.43 -3.52
CA THR A 77 0.81 3.59 -4.09
C THR A 77 1.24 2.14 -4.16
N VAL A 78 2.46 1.86 -4.66
CA VAL A 78 3.04 0.50 -4.68
C VAL A 78 3.12 -0.10 -3.29
N VAL A 79 3.58 0.65 -2.29
CA VAL A 79 3.65 0.15 -0.92
C VAL A 79 2.25 -0.17 -0.36
N GLY A 80 1.25 0.66 -0.66
CA GLY A 80 -0.13 0.37 -0.28
C GLY A 80 -0.68 -0.90 -0.90
N ALA A 81 -0.41 -1.14 -2.18
CA ALA A 81 -0.80 -2.36 -2.87
C ALA A 81 -0.06 -3.59 -2.32
N SER A 82 1.25 -3.50 -2.09
CA SER A 82 2.06 -4.57 -1.48
C SER A 82 1.54 -4.97 -0.10
N LEU A 83 1.17 -3.99 0.73
CA LEU A 83 0.56 -4.26 2.03
C LEU A 83 -0.82 -4.94 1.88
N GLY A 84 -1.62 -4.49 0.90
CA GLY A 84 -2.88 -5.11 0.54
C GLY A 84 -2.72 -6.58 0.11
N PHE A 85 -1.70 -6.90 -0.69
CA PHE A 85 -1.39 -8.28 -1.06
C PHE A 85 -0.94 -9.12 0.14
N ALA A 86 -0.13 -8.57 1.04
CA ALA A 86 0.30 -9.27 2.24
C ALA A 86 -0.90 -9.62 3.14
N VAL A 87 -1.75 -8.66 3.47
CA VAL A 87 -2.95 -8.89 4.30
C VAL A 87 -3.96 -9.78 3.59
N GLY A 88 -4.20 -9.55 2.28
CA GLY A 88 -5.09 -10.37 1.46
C GLY A 88 -4.64 -11.82 1.33
N SER A 89 -3.33 -12.10 1.42
CA SER A 89 -2.82 -13.48 1.40
C SER A 89 -3.13 -14.25 2.68
N LEU A 90 -3.20 -13.55 3.83
CA LEU A 90 -3.42 -14.13 5.15
C LEU A 90 -4.90 -14.30 5.51
N THR A 91 -5.80 -13.64 4.80
CA THR A 91 -7.24 -13.57 5.09
C THR A 91 -8.04 -14.33 4.04
N ASP A 92 -9.14 -14.98 4.43
CA ASP A 92 -9.88 -15.88 3.53
C ASP A 92 -11.04 -15.20 2.79
N GLY A 93 -11.52 -14.06 3.30
CA GLY A 93 -12.59 -13.27 2.71
C GLY A 93 -12.25 -11.80 2.54
N VAL A 94 -12.99 -11.13 1.65
CA VAL A 94 -12.86 -9.68 1.43
C VAL A 94 -13.20 -8.88 2.69
N GLU A 95 -14.24 -9.29 3.42
CA GLU A 95 -14.68 -8.60 4.64
C GLU A 95 -13.62 -8.67 5.75
N GLU A 96 -13.02 -9.85 5.92
CA GLU A 96 -11.92 -10.07 6.87
C GLU A 96 -10.66 -9.30 6.47
N ALA A 97 -10.31 -9.32 5.18
CA ALA A 97 -9.19 -8.56 4.64
C ALA A 97 -9.33 -7.06 4.90
N MET A 98 -10.54 -6.52 4.71
CA MET A 98 -10.86 -5.11 4.94
C MET A 98 -10.88 -4.75 6.43
N SER A 99 -11.43 -5.62 7.29
CA SER A 99 -11.50 -5.37 8.72
C SER A 99 -10.13 -5.36 9.40
N VAL A 100 -9.16 -6.12 8.88
CA VAL A 100 -7.77 -6.12 9.38
C VAL A 100 -6.92 -5.06 8.67
N GLY A 101 -7.02 -4.97 7.34
CA GLY A 101 -6.14 -4.14 6.54
C GLY A 101 -6.37 -2.64 6.72
N MET A 102 -7.62 -2.20 6.87
CA MET A 102 -7.94 -0.78 7.01
C MET A 102 -7.45 -0.18 8.34
N PRO A 103 -7.72 -0.79 9.51
CA PRO A 103 -7.18 -0.29 10.78
C PRO A 103 -5.65 -0.35 10.83
N LEU A 104 -5.04 -1.39 10.25
CA LEU A 104 -3.58 -1.50 10.19
C LEU A 104 -2.97 -0.34 9.39
N MET A 105 -3.57 0.03 8.26
CA MET A 105 -3.14 1.21 7.50
C MET A 105 -3.29 2.50 8.32
N VAL A 106 -4.39 2.66 9.07
CA VAL A 106 -4.59 3.82 9.95
C VAL A 106 -3.55 3.88 11.06
N ILE A 107 -3.15 2.74 11.65
CA ILE A 107 -2.09 2.67 12.66
C ILE A 107 -0.74 3.03 12.04
N LEU A 108 -0.42 2.54 10.84
CA LEU A 108 0.83 2.91 10.16
C LEU A 108 0.85 4.39 9.78
N MET A 109 -0.30 4.93 9.35
CA MET A 109 -0.48 6.35 9.11
C MET A 109 -0.30 7.15 10.39
N SER A 110 -0.90 6.73 11.50
CA SER A 110 -0.80 7.45 12.77
C SER A 110 0.61 7.39 13.34
N VAL A 111 1.31 6.25 13.26
CA VAL A 111 2.73 6.17 13.66
C VAL A 111 3.62 7.04 12.77
N GLY A 112 3.36 7.09 11.46
CA GLY A 112 4.04 8.01 10.55
C GLY A 112 3.74 9.49 10.85
N LEU A 113 2.46 9.81 11.13
CA LEU A 113 1.97 11.15 11.44
C LEU A 113 2.23 11.61 12.88
N ILE A 114 2.50 10.72 13.83
CA ILE A 114 2.90 11.06 15.21
C ILE A 114 4.28 11.74 15.19
N ASN A 115 5.00 11.72 14.06
CA ASN A 115 6.20 12.53 13.90
C ASN A 115 6.33 13.20 12.51
N PRO A 116 5.52 14.23 12.20
CA PRO A 116 5.84 15.15 11.13
C PRO A 116 6.82 16.18 11.73
N GLY A 117 8.02 15.75 12.11
CA GLY A 117 9.06 16.63 12.65
C GLY A 117 8.73 17.40 13.93
N GLY A 118 7.95 16.83 14.86
CA GLY A 118 7.38 17.58 16.00
C GLY A 118 7.49 16.94 17.40
N VAL A 119 8.04 15.74 17.55
CA VAL A 119 8.41 15.19 18.87
C VAL A 119 9.91 15.37 19.03
N ASP A 120 10.37 15.84 20.19
CA ASP A 120 11.80 16.07 20.46
C ASP A 120 12.61 14.86 20.00
N LEU A 121 13.55 15.08 19.05
CA LEU A 121 14.41 14.02 18.51
C LEU A 121 15.21 13.28 19.60
N ASN A 122 15.30 13.87 20.79
CA ASN A 122 16.01 13.38 21.96
C ASN A 122 15.13 12.57 22.93
N GLU A 123 13.82 12.52 22.74
CA GLU A 123 12.94 11.71 23.59
C GLU A 123 13.05 10.24 23.18
N LYS A 124 13.45 9.37 24.12
CA LYS A 124 13.58 7.93 23.89
C LYS A 124 12.21 7.31 23.67
N THR A 125 11.79 7.19 22.41
CA THR A 125 10.64 6.36 22.05
C THR A 125 10.85 4.92 22.51
N PRO A 126 9.84 4.25 23.09
CA PRO A 126 9.95 2.83 23.45
C PRO A 126 10.25 1.97 22.21
N LEU A 127 11.00 0.89 22.39
CA LEU A 127 11.55 0.04 21.31
C LEU A 127 10.50 -0.43 20.30
N PHE A 128 9.28 -0.72 20.75
CA PHE A 128 8.17 -1.13 19.89
C PHE A 128 7.77 -0.04 18.89
N ILE A 129 7.68 1.21 19.35
CA ILE A 129 7.37 2.37 18.50
C ILE A 129 8.53 2.65 17.53
N HIS A 130 9.77 2.43 17.96
CA HIS A 130 10.93 2.59 17.09
C HIS A 130 10.93 1.56 15.94
N CYS A 131 10.60 0.30 16.23
CA CYS A 131 10.48 -0.76 15.22
C CYS A 131 9.33 -0.46 14.22
N LEU A 132 8.16 -0.08 14.75
CA LEU A 132 7.02 0.35 13.93
C LEU A 132 7.35 1.57 13.06
N ARG A 133 8.11 2.54 13.59
CA ARG A 133 8.59 3.71 12.84
C ARG A 133 9.49 3.29 11.67
N GLN A 134 10.40 2.34 11.89
CA GLN A 134 11.30 1.86 10.84
C GLN A 134 10.55 1.10 9.75
N ALA A 135 9.51 0.36 10.12
CA ALA A 135 8.64 -0.38 9.20
C ALA A 135 7.62 0.51 8.47
N SER A 136 7.28 1.68 9.01
CA SER A 136 6.29 2.57 8.40
C SER A 136 6.81 3.19 7.09
N PRO A 137 6.07 3.03 5.97
CA PRO A 137 6.44 3.61 4.69
C PRO A 137 6.01 5.07 4.52
N ILE A 138 5.37 5.63 5.55
CA ILE A 138 4.90 7.01 5.62
C ILE A 138 5.82 7.68 6.63
N LYS A 139 6.81 8.43 6.13
CA LYS A 139 7.72 9.28 6.90
C LYS A 139 7.63 10.70 6.37
#